data_AF-A0A543E0W2-F1
#
_entry.id   AF-A0A543E0W2-F1
#
_cell.length_a   1.000
_cell.length_b   1.000
_cell.length_c   1.000
_cell.angle_alpha   90.00
_cell.angle_beta   90.00
_cell.angle_gamma   90.00
#
_symmetry.space_group_name_H-M   'P 1'
#
loop_
_entity.id
_entity.type
_entity.pdbx_description
1 polymer ?
#
loop_
_entity_poly.entity_id
_entity_poly.type
_entity_poly.pdbx_seq_one_letter_code
_entity_poly.pdbx_strand_id
1 'polypeptide(L)'
;MPPDVPQVVHVTSHIHTDGPIPGPHSLLTLVSAAHPAGGGRPTSMFTVNVRELPGATLHPVALQSWRRRAEDWLSTRRASRPPALAMNAYVRWLERLPGRPVFVADTADPDYLFLYWYLQRFTGDWPFPSTLGDAALHDRMACTTLCPLSGCRTPNASLARTS
;
A
#
# COMPACT_ATOMS: atom_id res chain seq x y z
N MET A 1 33.75 10.63 -15.30
CA MET A 1 32.66 9.98 -14.55
C MET A 1 31.42 10.00 -15.43
N PRO A 2 30.73 8.88 -15.65
CA PRO A 2 29.38 8.96 -16.20
C PRO A 2 28.52 9.80 -15.25
N PRO A 3 27.54 10.58 -15.76
CA PRO A 3 26.62 11.31 -14.90
C PRO A 3 25.99 10.33 -13.91
N ASP A 4 25.88 10.77 -12.65
CA ASP A 4 25.26 10.03 -11.56
C ASP A 4 23.80 9.78 -11.93
N VAL A 5 23.54 8.63 -12.57
CA VAL A 5 22.17 8.21 -12.91
C VAL A 5 21.45 8.07 -11.57
N PRO A 6 20.37 8.83 -11.30
CA PRO A 6 19.69 8.75 -10.02
C PRO A 6 19.33 7.29 -9.77
N GLN A 7 19.87 6.74 -8.68
CA GLN A 7 19.73 5.33 -8.39
C GLN A 7 18.24 4.98 -8.33
N VAL A 8 17.84 3.85 -8.94
CA VAL A 8 16.46 3.38 -8.87
C VAL A 8 16.16 2.91 -7.45
N VAL A 9 14.97 3.26 -6.97
CA VAL A 9 14.44 2.77 -5.69
C VAL A 9 13.16 2.01 -5.97
N HIS A 10 13.10 0.74 -5.56
CA HIS A 10 11.89 -0.06 -5.70
C HIS A 10 10.94 0.23 -4.54
N VAL A 11 9.66 0.47 -4.85
CA VAL A 11 8.63 0.72 -3.85
C VAL A 11 7.57 -0.36 -3.93
N THR A 12 7.36 -1.07 -2.84
CA THR A 12 6.25 -2.02 -2.66
C THR A 12 5.22 -1.43 -1.71
N SER A 13 3.99 -1.92 -1.79
CA SER A 13 2.91 -1.50 -0.88
C SER A 13 2.06 -2.68 -0.45
N HIS A 14 1.51 -2.57 0.74
CA HIS A 14 0.52 -3.47 1.31
C HIS A 14 -0.60 -2.62 1.89
N ILE A 15 -1.85 -3.02 1.65
CA ILE A 15 -2.99 -2.22 2.05
C ILE A 15 -4.04 -3.04 2.79
N HIS A 16 -4.95 -2.32 3.43
CA HIS A 16 -6.19 -2.88 3.97
C HIS A 16 -7.36 -2.03 3.52
N THR A 17 -8.44 -2.69 3.13
CA THR A 17 -9.62 -2.04 2.54
C THR A 17 -10.89 -2.55 3.20
N ASP A 18 -12.00 -1.84 2.97
CA ASP A 18 -13.34 -2.30 3.34
C ASP A 18 -14.08 -2.99 2.17
N GLY A 19 -13.38 -3.35 1.08
CA GLY A 19 -13.96 -4.08 -0.04
C GLY A 19 -13.02 -4.29 -1.24
N PRO A 20 -13.52 -4.89 -2.33
CA PRO A 20 -12.68 -5.37 -3.43
C PRO A 20 -12.27 -4.30 -4.46
N ILE A 21 -12.95 -3.15 -4.52
CA ILE A 21 -12.67 -2.10 -5.51
C ILE A 21 -12.73 -0.69 -4.90
N PRO A 22 -11.88 0.27 -5.33
CA PRO A 22 -11.89 1.62 -4.79
C PRO A 22 -13.11 2.43 -5.25
N GLY A 23 -13.55 3.35 -4.40
CA GLY A 23 -14.68 4.26 -4.68
C GLY A 23 -15.92 3.88 -3.88
N PRO A 24 -16.59 2.76 -4.20
CA PRO A 24 -17.63 2.20 -3.32
C PRO A 24 -17.08 1.71 -1.98
N HIS A 25 -15.78 1.40 -1.93
CA HIS A 25 -15.04 0.91 -0.77
C HIS A 25 -13.81 1.79 -0.52
N SER A 26 -13.42 1.93 0.74
CA SER A 26 -12.30 2.72 1.23
C SER A 26 -11.03 1.89 1.41
N LEU A 27 -9.91 2.52 1.07
CA LEU A 27 -8.59 2.23 1.64
C LEU A 27 -8.59 2.64 3.12
N LEU A 28 -8.24 1.72 4.01
CA LEU A 28 -8.21 1.91 5.47
C LEU A 28 -6.79 2.07 6.02
N THR A 29 -5.84 1.32 5.48
CA THR A 29 -4.43 1.40 5.88
C THR A 29 -3.56 1.24 4.65
N LEU A 30 -2.52 2.07 4.56
CA LEU A 30 -1.45 1.96 3.56
C LEU A 30 -0.12 1.77 4.28
N VAL A 31 0.63 0.77 3.85
CA VAL A 31 2.01 0.53 4.24
C VAL A 31 2.82 0.48 2.94
N SER A 32 3.92 1.21 2.89
CA SER A 32 4.86 1.14 1.77
C SER A 32 6.29 1.12 2.26
N ALA A 33 7.14 0.46 1.49
CA ALA A 33 8.56 0.35 1.78
C ALA A 33 9.36 0.69 0.52
N ALA A 34 10.47 1.41 0.71
CA ALA A 34 11.45 1.71 -0.32
C ALA A 34 12.66 0.80 -0.15
N HIS A 35 13.08 0.15 -1.23
CA HIS A 35 14.17 -0.82 -1.28
C HIS A 35 15.23 -0.38 -2.29
N PRO A 36 16.51 -0.71 -2.06
CA PRO A 36 17.54 -0.59 -3.08
C PRO A 36 17.18 -1.42 -4.33
N ALA A 37 17.53 -0.94 -5.52
CA ALA A 37 17.22 -1.65 -6.78
C ALA A 37 17.73 -3.10 -6.81
N GLY A 38 18.92 -3.36 -6.24
CA GLY A 38 19.51 -4.70 -6.14
C GLY A 38 18.83 -5.64 -5.14
N GLY A 39 17.76 -5.21 -4.49
CA GLY A 39 17.12 -5.95 -3.40
C GLY A 39 17.74 -5.66 -2.03
N GLY A 40 17.15 -6.25 -0.99
CA GLY A 40 17.60 -6.10 0.39
C GLY A 40 16.58 -5.41 1.29
N ARG A 41 17.04 -5.04 2.49
CA ARG A 41 16.19 -4.45 3.53
C ARG A 41 15.63 -3.09 3.08
N PRO A 42 14.40 -2.72 3.51
CA PRO A 42 13.87 -1.38 3.30
C PRO A 42 14.81 -0.31 3.84
N THR A 43 15.03 0.75 3.07
CA THR A 43 15.79 1.95 3.48
C THR A 43 14.87 3.05 4.01
N SER A 44 13.60 3.03 3.62
CA SER A 44 12.58 3.95 4.12
C SER A 44 11.21 3.27 4.15
N MET A 45 10.33 3.75 5.02
CA MET A 45 9.00 3.20 5.21
C MET A 45 7.99 4.33 5.38
N PHE A 46 6.77 4.07 4.92
CA PHE A 46 5.61 4.93 5.13
C PHE A 46 4.43 4.10 5.60
N THR A 47 3.74 4.59 6.63
CA THR A 47 2.48 3.98 7.09
C THR A 47 1.47 5.06 7.43
N VAL A 48 0.22 4.84 7.04
CA VAL A 48 -0.89 5.73 7.37
C VAL A 48 -2.19 4.95 7.43
N ASN A 49 -3.00 5.30 8.42
CA ASN A 49 -4.42 4.96 8.44
C ASN A 49 -5.21 6.05 7.73
N VAL A 50 -6.11 5.64 6.84
CA VAL A 50 -6.88 6.52 5.98
C VAL A 50 -8.33 6.47 6.41
N ARG A 51 -8.93 7.65 6.61
CA ARG A 51 -10.36 7.75 6.93
C ARG A 51 -11.18 7.32 5.74
N GLU A 52 -12.30 6.67 6.02
CA GLU A 52 -13.25 6.19 5.02
C GLU A 52 -13.75 7.31 4.10
N LEU A 53 -14.05 6.95 2.85
CA LEU A 53 -14.63 7.88 1.89
C LEU A 53 -16.08 8.18 2.27
N PRO A 54 -16.55 9.43 2.08
CA PRO A 54 -17.97 9.73 2.18
C PRO A 54 -18.78 8.86 1.21
N GLY A 55 -19.76 8.13 1.74
CA GLY A 55 -20.64 7.25 0.95
C GLY A 55 -20.06 5.88 0.59
N ALA A 56 -18.81 5.58 0.93
CA ALA A 56 -18.29 4.23 0.82
C ALA A 56 -18.92 3.32 1.90
N THR A 57 -19.07 2.05 1.57
CA THR A 57 -19.71 1.06 2.44
C THR A 57 -18.82 -0.15 2.63
N LEU A 58 -18.97 -0.86 3.74
CA LEU A 58 -18.22 -2.09 4.00
C LEU A 58 -18.81 -3.24 3.18
N HIS A 59 -17.99 -3.86 2.34
CA HIS A 59 -18.37 -5.03 1.54
C HIS A 59 -18.60 -6.27 2.44
N PRO A 60 -19.58 -7.13 2.15
CA PRO A 60 -19.86 -8.33 2.95
C PRO A 60 -18.65 -9.27 3.13
N VAL A 61 -17.82 -9.43 2.10
CA VAL A 61 -16.60 -10.27 2.17
C VAL A 61 -15.58 -9.65 3.13
N ALA A 62 -15.37 -8.33 3.05
CA ALA A 62 -14.48 -7.63 3.98
C ALA A 62 -15.02 -7.71 5.41
N LEU A 63 -16.33 -7.56 5.61
CA LEU A 63 -16.98 -7.71 6.92
C LEU A 63 -16.71 -9.09 7.53
N GLN A 64 -16.79 -10.17 6.75
CA GLN A 64 -16.51 -11.52 7.25
C GLN A 64 -15.06 -11.65 7.73
N SER A 65 -14.10 -11.08 7.00
CA SER A 65 -12.69 -11.06 7.40
C SER A 65 -12.46 -10.19 8.64
N TRP A 66 -13.04 -8.99 8.69
CA TRP A 66 -12.88 -8.07 9.82
C TRP A 66 -13.52 -8.57 11.11
N ARG A 67 -14.63 -9.32 11.03
CA ARG A 67 -15.24 -9.96 12.22
C ARG A 67 -14.28 -10.90 12.94
N ARG A 68 -13.39 -11.58 12.20
CA ARG A 68 -12.35 -12.45 12.78
C ARG A 68 -11.12 -11.68 13.29
N ARG A 69 -10.99 -10.41 12.89
CA ARG A 69 -9.83 -9.52 13.16
C ARG A 69 -10.31 -8.16 13.66
N ALA A 70 -11.22 -8.16 14.64
CA ALA A 70 -11.90 -6.93 15.09
C ALA A 70 -10.92 -5.88 15.64
N GLU A 71 -9.88 -6.32 16.35
CA GLU A 71 -8.84 -5.41 16.88
C GLU A 71 -8.02 -4.74 15.76
N ASP A 72 -7.71 -5.48 14.69
CA ASP A 72 -7.04 -4.92 13.52
C ASP A 72 -7.94 -3.90 12.83
N TRP A 73 -9.23 -4.23 12.66
CA TRP A 73 -10.21 -3.32 12.09
C TRP A 73 -10.31 -2.01 12.91
N LEU A 74 -10.35 -2.09 14.24
CA LEU A 74 -10.31 -0.91 15.11
C LEU A 74 -8.98 -0.16 15.00
N SER A 75 -7.88 -0.88 14.82
CA SER A 75 -6.55 -0.29 14.65
C SER A 75 -6.44 0.54 13.38
N THR A 76 -7.11 0.14 12.29
CA THR A 76 -7.19 0.96 11.06
C THR A 76 -7.87 2.31 11.26
N ARG A 77 -8.68 2.49 12.33
CA ARG A 77 -9.37 3.75 12.64
C ARG A 77 -8.59 4.66 13.57
N ARG A 78 -7.57 4.13 14.26
CA ARG A 78 -6.76 4.92 15.19
C ARG A 78 -5.93 5.93 14.42
N ALA A 79 -6.01 7.19 14.85
CA ALA A 79 -5.29 8.32 14.23
C ALA A 79 -5.44 8.40 12.70
N SER A 80 -6.60 7.98 12.16
CA SER A 80 -6.83 8.01 10.72
C SER A 80 -6.87 9.44 10.19
N ARG A 81 -6.26 9.63 9.02
CA ARG A 81 -6.15 10.93 8.36
C ARG A 81 -7.15 11.03 7.21
N PRO A 82 -7.69 12.23 6.92
CA PRO A 82 -8.46 12.46 5.70
C PRO A 82 -7.68 11.97 4.45
N PRO A 83 -8.33 11.31 3.48
CA PRO A 83 -7.66 10.75 2.30
C PRO A 83 -6.73 11.72 1.58
N ALA A 84 -7.17 12.97 1.37
CA ALA A 84 -6.35 14.00 0.75
C ALA A 84 -5.04 14.25 1.52
N LEU A 85 -5.10 14.36 2.84
CA LEU A 85 -3.91 14.59 3.67
C LEU A 85 -2.99 13.37 3.70
N ALA A 86 -3.55 12.16 3.69
CA ALA A 86 -2.80 10.91 3.65
C ALA A 86 -2.04 10.76 2.33
N MET A 87 -2.72 10.95 1.19
CA MET A 87 -2.11 10.79 -0.13
C MET A 87 -1.07 11.87 -0.42
N ASN A 88 -1.32 13.13 -0.05
CA ASN A 88 -0.32 14.18 -0.16
C ASN A 88 0.91 13.92 0.74
N ALA A 89 0.73 13.30 1.91
CA ALA A 89 1.86 12.90 2.75
C ALA A 89 2.66 11.73 2.13
N TYR A 90 1.98 10.81 1.44
CA TYR A 90 2.61 9.72 0.71
C TYR A 90 3.46 10.22 -0.46
N VAL A 91 2.91 11.11 -1.30
CA VAL A 91 3.66 11.73 -2.41
C VAL A 91 4.90 12.46 -1.89
N ARG A 92 4.75 13.28 -0.83
CA ARG A 92 5.90 13.94 -0.21
C ARG A 92 6.93 12.96 0.35
N TRP A 93 6.53 11.77 0.77
CA TRP A 93 7.49 10.74 1.19
C TRP A 93 8.26 10.17 -0.01
N LEU A 94 7.58 9.90 -1.14
CA LEU A 94 8.23 9.48 -2.38
C LEU A 94 9.24 10.52 -2.90
N GLU A 95 8.89 11.80 -2.86
CA GLU A 95 9.78 12.91 -3.28
C GLU A 95 11.07 13.02 -2.46
N ARG A 96 11.07 12.50 -1.23
CA ARG A 96 12.25 12.49 -0.35
C ARG A 96 13.12 11.25 -0.49
N LEU A 97 12.73 10.28 -1.33
CA LEU A 97 13.55 9.11 -1.57
C LEU A 97 14.82 9.51 -2.34
N PRO A 98 15.98 8.87 -2.07
CA PRO A 98 17.28 9.27 -2.62
C PRO A 98 17.45 8.93 -4.11
N GLY A 99 16.37 8.59 -4.82
CA GLY A 99 16.43 7.99 -6.14
C GLY A 99 15.08 7.97 -6.85
N ARG A 100 15.07 7.55 -8.11
CA ARG A 100 13.85 7.53 -8.93
C ARG A 100 12.95 6.37 -8.48
N PRO A 101 11.73 6.63 -7.95
CA PRO A 101 10.89 5.58 -7.42
C PRO A 101 10.26 4.77 -8.57
N VAL A 102 10.35 3.44 -8.46
CA VAL A 102 9.70 2.50 -9.38
C VAL A 102 8.76 1.63 -8.56
N PHE A 103 7.48 1.67 -8.89
CA PHE A 103 6.50 0.86 -8.18
C PHE A 103 6.64 -0.60 -8.62
N VAL A 104 6.74 -1.51 -7.66
CA VAL A 104 6.76 -2.95 -7.91
C VAL A 104 5.43 -3.52 -7.45
N ALA A 105 4.68 -4.11 -8.39
CA ALA A 105 3.36 -4.66 -8.16
C ALA A 105 3.34 -6.16 -8.43
N ASP A 106 2.60 -6.91 -7.61
CA ASP A 106 2.00 -8.16 -8.08
C ASP A 106 0.70 -7.81 -8.83
N THR A 107 0.66 -8.06 -10.13
CA THR A 107 -0.52 -7.76 -10.96
C THR A 107 -1.66 -8.76 -10.79
N ALA A 108 -1.43 -9.89 -10.12
CA ALA A 108 -2.48 -10.82 -9.74
C ALA A 108 -3.26 -10.33 -8.50
N ASP A 109 -2.65 -9.45 -7.70
CA ASP A 109 -3.29 -8.82 -6.54
C ASP A 109 -3.77 -7.40 -6.89
N PRO A 110 -5.09 -7.13 -6.86
CA PRO A 110 -5.63 -5.83 -7.20
C PRO A 110 -5.38 -4.74 -6.15
N ASP A 111 -4.66 -5.02 -5.06
CA ASP A 111 -4.35 -4.06 -3.99
C ASP A 111 -3.80 -2.73 -4.52
N TYR A 112 -2.91 -2.76 -5.51
CA TYR A 112 -2.34 -1.52 -6.09
C TYR A 112 -3.37 -0.62 -6.77
N LEU A 113 -4.53 -1.14 -7.18
CA LEU A 113 -5.61 -0.36 -7.80
C LEU A 113 -6.22 0.64 -6.82
N PHE A 114 -6.30 0.31 -5.53
CA PHE A 114 -6.72 1.27 -4.51
C PHE A 114 -5.73 2.42 -4.40
N LEU A 115 -4.43 2.10 -4.32
CA LEU A 115 -3.39 3.13 -4.23
C LEU A 115 -3.41 4.03 -5.48
N TYR A 116 -3.48 3.43 -6.67
CA TYR A 116 -3.59 4.17 -7.93
C TYR A 116 -4.81 5.10 -7.94
N TRP A 117 -6.01 4.58 -7.64
CA TRP A 117 -7.24 5.37 -7.63
C TRP A 117 -7.20 6.51 -6.61
N TYR A 118 -6.67 6.25 -5.41
CA TYR A 118 -6.57 7.26 -4.36
C TYR A 118 -5.59 8.38 -4.74
N LEU A 119 -4.44 8.05 -5.33
CA LEU A 119 -3.49 9.06 -5.79
C LEU A 119 -4.06 9.88 -6.94
N GLN A 120 -4.69 9.24 -7.93
CA GLN A 120 -5.38 9.98 -8.99
C GLN A 120 -6.46 10.92 -8.43
N ARG A 121 -7.29 10.45 -7.50
CA ARG A 121 -8.38 11.26 -6.94
C ARG A 121 -7.90 12.42 -6.08
N PHE A 122 -6.86 12.22 -5.27
CA PHE A 122 -6.49 13.17 -4.20
C PHE A 122 -5.21 13.97 -4.45
N THR A 123 -4.37 13.51 -5.38
CA THR A 123 -3.14 14.21 -5.79
C THR A 123 -3.11 14.50 -7.29
N GLY A 124 -4.02 13.92 -8.08
CA GLY A 124 -4.18 14.22 -9.51
C GLY A 124 -3.20 13.51 -10.43
N ASP A 125 -2.36 12.61 -9.90
CA ASP A 125 -1.37 11.88 -10.69
C ASP A 125 -0.93 10.58 -10.00
N TRP A 126 -0.31 9.70 -10.78
CA TRP A 126 0.45 8.53 -10.33
C TRP A 126 1.95 8.90 -10.24
N PRO A 127 2.50 9.08 -9.02
CA PRO A 127 3.84 9.67 -8.81
C PRO A 127 5.01 8.74 -9.16
N PHE A 128 4.74 7.58 -9.78
CA PHE A 128 5.76 6.63 -10.20
C PHE A 128 5.96 6.73 -11.71
N PRO A 129 7.15 7.14 -12.17
CA PRO A 129 7.44 7.22 -13.59
C PRO A 129 7.45 5.88 -14.33
N SER A 130 7.51 4.76 -13.60
CA SER A 130 7.40 3.41 -14.16
C SER A 130 6.89 2.44 -13.10
N THR A 131 6.15 1.43 -13.55
CA THR A 131 5.64 0.32 -12.75
C THR A 131 6.20 -0.99 -13.29
N LEU A 132 6.71 -1.86 -12.42
CA LEU A 132 7.16 -3.21 -12.73
C LEU A 132 6.12 -4.20 -12.20
N GLY A 133 5.54 -4.99 -13.10
CA GLY A 133 4.72 -6.15 -12.74
C GLY A 133 5.59 -7.39 -12.57
N ASP A 134 6.05 -7.65 -11.35
CA ASP A 134 6.89 -8.80 -11.02
C ASP A 134 6.53 -9.32 -9.63
N ALA A 135 5.65 -10.33 -9.59
CA ALA A 135 5.16 -10.93 -8.35
C ALA A 135 6.29 -11.54 -7.52
N ALA A 136 7.29 -12.17 -8.15
CA ALA A 136 8.40 -12.79 -7.44
C ALA A 136 9.31 -11.75 -6.79
N LEU A 137 9.54 -10.62 -7.46
CA LEU A 137 10.24 -9.48 -6.88
C LEU A 137 9.43 -8.81 -5.77
N HIS A 138 8.13 -8.62 -5.99
CA HIS A 138 7.20 -8.08 -5.00
C HIS A 138 7.23 -8.90 -3.71
N ASP A 139 7.12 -10.22 -3.79
CA ASP A 139 7.13 -11.14 -2.63
C ASP A 139 8.44 -11.06 -1.84
N ARG A 140 9.59 -10.98 -2.52
CA ARG A 140 10.90 -10.80 -1.87
C ARG A 140 11.01 -9.44 -1.15
N MET A 141 10.21 -8.47 -1.55
CA MET A 141 10.16 -7.10 -1.01
C MET A 141 8.86 -6.83 -0.24
N ALA A 142 8.13 -7.87 0.17
CA ALA A 142 6.84 -7.73 0.81
C ALA A 142 6.96 -6.93 2.11
N CYS A 143 6.22 -5.83 2.20
CA CYS A 143 6.17 -4.98 3.38
C CYS A 143 5.12 -5.43 4.41
N THR A 144 4.49 -6.59 4.22
CA THR A 144 3.46 -7.15 5.12
C THR A 144 3.95 -7.30 6.56
N THR A 145 5.22 -7.70 6.74
CA THR A 145 5.85 -7.83 8.07
C THR A 145 6.07 -6.48 8.77
N LEU A 146 5.99 -5.39 8.02
CA LEU A 146 6.11 -4.01 8.49
C LEU A 146 4.76 -3.40 8.86
N CYS A 147 3.66 -4.11 8.57
CA CYS A 147 2.32 -3.63 8.86
C CYS A 147 2.06 -3.60 10.37
N PRO A 148 1.47 -2.52 10.90
CA PRO A 148 1.17 -2.40 12.32
C PRO A 148 0.06 -3.36 12.79
N LEU A 149 -0.73 -3.93 11.87
CA LEU A 149 -1.81 -4.86 12.20
C LEU A 149 -1.26 -6.22 12.63
N SER A 150 -1.79 -6.77 13.73
CA SER A 150 -1.28 -8.00 14.32
C SER A 150 -1.46 -9.20 13.39
N GLY A 151 -2.58 -9.27 12.67
CA GLY A 151 -2.86 -10.34 11.71
C GLY A 151 -1.92 -10.39 10.50
N CYS A 152 -1.12 -9.35 10.25
CA CYS A 152 -0.12 -9.35 9.16
C CYS A 152 1.23 -9.93 9.59
N ARG A 153 1.46 -10.09 10.90
CA ARG A 153 2.73 -10.62 11.45
C ARG A 153 2.75 -12.14 11.56
N THR A 154 1.64 -12.81 11.26
CA THR A 154 1.56 -14.28 11.26
C THR A 154 1.83 -14.81 9.86
N PRO A 155 2.83 -15.69 9.64
CA PRO A 155 3.24 -16.17 8.31
C PRO A 155 2.17 -16.96 7.51
N ASN A 156 0.95 -17.12 8.02
CA ASN A 156 -0.09 -17.96 7.44
C ASN A 156 -1.33 -17.19 6.95
N ALA A 157 -1.20 -15.90 6.64
CA ALA A 157 -2.24 -15.14 5.94
C ALA A 157 -2.08 -15.18 4.41
N SER A 158 -1.29 -16.12 3.88
CA SER A 158 -1.33 -16.48 2.48
C SER A 158 -2.71 -17.07 2.17
N LEU A 159 -3.53 -16.24 1.53
CA LEU A 159 -4.52 -16.69 0.56
C LEU A 159 -5.71 -17.44 1.18
N ALA A 160 -6.68 -16.67 1.67
CA ALA A 160 -8.06 -16.94 1.25
C ALA A 160 -8.15 -16.72 -0.28
N ARG A 161 -7.48 -17.59 -1.03
CA ARG A 161 -7.76 -17.86 -2.44
C ARG A 161 -9.16 -18.44 -2.45
N THR A 162 -10.16 -17.58 -2.63
CA THR A 162 -11.48 -18.06 -3.03
C THR A 162 -11.32 -18.68 -4.41
N SER A 163 -11.58 -19.99 -4.47
CA SER A 163 -11.73 -20.79 -5.68
C SER A 163 -12.62 -20.14 -6.73
#